data_AF-A0A9E2NY90-F1
#
_entry.id   AF-A0A9E2NY90-F1
#
_cell.length_a   1.000
_cell.length_b   1.000
_cell.length_c   1.000
_cell.angle_alpha   90.00
_cell.angle_beta   90.00
_cell.angle_gamma   90.00
#
_symmetry.space_group_name_H-M   'P 1'
#
loop_
_entity.id
_entity.type
_entity.pdbx_description
1 polymer ?
#
loop_
_entity_poly.entity_id
_entity_poly.type
_entity_poly.pdbx_seq_one_letter_code
_entity_poly.pdbx_strand_id
1 'polypeptide(L)'
;MRRKVRVTFPKLVQEVLQTDREYFGMKGETLFNLIVEGLGFERGLELGLDTVDEKKSIIFSLNEKNTKLFPDMLKLSHIEEEGVFLKNLFITYANLHPSIRQKILFKHLFIQLEQAVKKKKKIKIYYQGTLWEIVGIALERDISTGYSFLRAKTKDKEYQFEVKYIEFIA
;
A
#
# COMPACT_ATOMS: atom_id res chain seq x y z
N MET A 1 -8.97 8.66 -22.27
CA MET A 1 -10.14 8.32 -21.44
C MET A 1 -9.67 7.42 -20.30
N ARG A 2 -10.12 7.64 -19.05
CA ARG A 2 -9.79 6.75 -17.93
C ARG A 2 -10.57 5.45 -18.05
N ARG A 3 -9.91 4.31 -17.82
CA ARG A 3 -10.53 2.99 -17.92
C ARG A 3 -11.38 2.70 -16.68
N LYS A 4 -12.65 2.37 -16.86
CA LYS A 4 -13.54 1.93 -15.78
C LYS A 4 -13.53 0.42 -15.67
N VAL A 5 -13.36 -0.11 -14.46
CA VAL A 5 -13.30 -1.55 -14.18
C VAL A 5 -14.34 -1.93 -13.14
N ARG A 6 -14.83 -3.18 -13.22
CA ARG A 6 -15.73 -3.79 -12.24
C ARG A 6 -15.11 -5.09 -11.78
N VAL A 7 -15.06 -5.29 -10.47
CA VAL A 7 -14.47 -6.49 -9.86
C VAL A 7 -15.33 -6.92 -8.69
N THR A 8 -15.51 -8.23 -8.52
CA THR A 8 -16.26 -8.80 -7.41
C THR A 8 -15.32 -9.44 -6.41
N PHE A 9 -15.41 -9.01 -5.16
CA PHE A 9 -14.50 -9.40 -4.08
C PHE A 9 -15.21 -10.22 -3.00
N PRO A 10 -14.52 -11.21 -2.39
CA PRO A 10 -15.00 -11.85 -1.17
C PRO A 10 -14.95 -10.88 0.02
N LYS A 11 -15.68 -11.19 1.09
CA LYS A 11 -15.81 -10.36 2.30
C LYS A 11 -14.46 -9.99 2.92
N LEU A 12 -13.53 -10.94 3.05
CA LEU A 12 -12.17 -10.69 3.57
C LEU A 12 -11.47 -9.51 2.87
N VAL A 13 -11.50 -9.50 1.53
CA VAL A 13 -10.86 -8.44 0.75
C VAL A 13 -11.53 -7.10 1.01
N GLN A 14 -12.86 -7.08 1.13
CA GLN A 14 -13.60 -5.86 1.42
C GLN A 14 -13.27 -5.29 2.79
N GLU A 15 -13.16 -6.15 3.82
CA GLU A 15 -12.79 -5.76 5.18
C GLU A 15 -11.38 -5.17 5.22
N VAL A 16 -10.40 -5.84 4.59
CA VAL A 16 -9.03 -5.32 4.52
C VAL A 16 -8.97 -3.97 3.80
N LEU A 17 -9.66 -3.84 2.66
CA LEU A 17 -9.72 -2.57 1.94
C LEU A 17 -10.38 -1.48 2.78
N GLN A 18 -11.41 -1.80 3.56
CA GLN A 18 -12.06 -0.84 4.45
C GLN A 18 -11.13 -0.41 5.60
N THR A 19 -10.48 -1.37 6.27
CA THR A 19 -9.50 -1.10 7.33
C THR A 19 -8.38 -0.20 6.85
N ASP A 20 -7.80 -0.49 5.68
CA ASP A 20 -6.70 0.31 5.13
C ASP A 20 -7.19 1.71 4.73
N ARG A 21 -8.41 1.84 4.17
CA ARG A 21 -9.01 3.15 3.87
C ARG A 21 -9.19 4.01 5.10
N GLU A 22 -9.73 3.44 6.17
CA GLU A 22 -9.97 4.14 7.44
C GLU A 22 -8.65 4.52 8.11
N TYR A 23 -7.73 3.56 8.21
CA TYR A 23 -6.44 3.76 8.87
C TYR A 23 -5.58 4.83 8.19
N PHE A 24 -5.58 4.86 6.85
CA PHE A 24 -4.81 5.83 6.05
C PHE A 24 -5.60 7.09 5.66
N GLY A 25 -6.89 7.18 6.00
CA GLY A 25 -7.74 8.30 5.59
C GLY A 25 -7.87 8.46 4.07
N MET A 26 -7.84 7.36 3.32
CA MET A 26 -7.82 7.39 1.85
C MET A 26 -9.20 7.16 1.22
N LYS A 27 -9.45 7.86 0.11
CA LYS A 27 -10.57 7.53 -0.79
C LYS A 27 -10.33 6.15 -1.41
N GLY A 28 -11.41 5.39 -1.63
CA GLY A 28 -11.32 4.04 -2.21
C GLY A 28 -10.61 4.03 -3.57
N GLU A 29 -10.96 4.95 -4.46
CA GLU A 29 -10.33 5.05 -5.79
C GLU A 29 -8.82 5.30 -5.73
N THR A 30 -8.34 6.08 -4.75
CA THR A 30 -6.91 6.29 -4.52
C THR A 30 -6.25 5.00 -4.06
N LEU A 31 -6.81 4.32 -3.05
CA LEU A 31 -6.28 3.06 -2.54
C LEU A 31 -6.21 2.01 -3.66
N PHE A 32 -7.29 1.83 -4.42
CA PHE A 32 -7.36 0.82 -5.48
C PHE A 32 -6.32 1.07 -6.57
N ASN A 33 -6.10 2.32 -6.95
CA ASN A 33 -5.08 2.66 -7.93
C ASN A 33 -3.65 2.43 -7.42
N LEU A 34 -3.38 2.71 -6.13
CA LEU A 34 -2.08 2.42 -5.52
C LEU A 34 -1.82 0.90 -5.46
N ILE A 35 -2.85 0.11 -5.18
CA ILE A 35 -2.77 -1.36 -5.18
C ILE A 35 -2.46 -1.89 -6.58
N VAL A 36 -3.20 -1.44 -7.61
CA VAL A 36 -2.96 -1.81 -9.01
C VAL A 36 -1.55 -1.38 -9.45
N GLU A 37 -1.11 -0.19 -9.09
CA GLU A 37 0.22 0.31 -9.44
C GLU A 37 1.33 -0.51 -8.75
N GLY A 38 1.14 -0.85 -7.48
CA GLY A 38 2.13 -1.53 -6.67
C GLY A 38 2.27 -3.02 -6.94
N LEU A 39 1.21 -3.66 -7.45
CA LEU A 39 1.15 -5.11 -7.67
C LEU A 39 0.86 -5.53 -9.12
N GLY A 40 0.55 -4.59 -10.02
CA GLY A 40 0.10 -4.91 -11.38
C GLY A 40 1.10 -5.67 -12.24
N PHE A 41 2.38 -5.63 -11.89
CA PHE A 41 3.45 -6.39 -12.56
C PHE A 41 3.97 -7.58 -11.75
N GLU A 42 3.42 -7.80 -10.56
CA GLU A 42 3.78 -8.92 -9.69
C GLU A 42 2.93 -10.14 -10.04
N ARG A 43 3.45 -11.35 -9.78
CA ARG A 43 2.64 -12.57 -9.88
C ARG A 43 1.65 -12.60 -8.73
N GLY A 44 0.36 -12.60 -9.06
CA GLY A 44 -0.71 -12.72 -8.06
C GLY A 44 -0.72 -14.09 -7.38
N LEU A 45 -1.12 -14.12 -6.12
CA LEU A 45 -1.50 -15.32 -5.40
C LEU A 45 -2.89 -15.77 -5.85
N GLU A 46 -3.03 -17.07 -6.15
CA GLU A 46 -4.33 -17.70 -6.44
C GLU A 46 -5.03 -18.23 -5.16
N LEU A 47 -4.34 -18.17 -4.02
CA LEU A 47 -4.84 -18.63 -2.73
C LEU A 47 -6.02 -17.77 -2.25
N GLY A 48 -7.15 -18.42 -1.95
CA GLY A 48 -8.35 -17.75 -1.41
C GLY A 48 -9.37 -17.27 -2.46
N LEU A 49 -9.25 -17.73 -3.72
CA LEU A 49 -10.21 -17.40 -4.78
C LEU A 49 -11.61 -18.00 -4.57
N ASP A 50 -11.68 -19.16 -3.93
CA ASP A 50 -12.88 -19.94 -3.65
C ASP A 50 -13.21 -19.91 -2.15
N THR A 51 -13.66 -18.75 -1.70
CA THR A 51 -14.28 -18.60 -0.38
C THR A 51 -15.80 -18.67 -0.50
N VAL A 52 -16.44 -19.24 0.52
CA VAL A 52 -17.91 -19.36 0.65
C VAL A 52 -18.54 -18.04 1.12
N ASP A 53 -17.72 -17.03 1.38
CA ASP A 53 -18.14 -15.74 1.92
C ASP A 53 -18.98 -14.92 0.94
N GLU A 54 -19.73 -13.96 1.51
CA GLU A 54 -20.47 -12.95 0.76
C GLU A 54 -19.54 -12.20 -0.22
N LYS A 55 -20.04 -12.00 -1.45
CA LYS A 55 -19.30 -11.36 -2.54
C LYS A 55 -19.97 -10.05 -2.92
N LYS A 56 -19.18 -8.97 -3.06
CA LYS A 56 -19.67 -7.65 -3.49
C LYS A 56 -18.87 -7.13 -4.67
N SER A 57 -19.57 -6.59 -5.67
CA SER A 57 -18.94 -5.87 -6.76
C SER A 57 -18.56 -4.45 -6.36
N ILE A 58 -17.35 -4.04 -6.71
CA ILE A 58 -16.89 -2.65 -6.67
C ILE A 58 -16.59 -2.19 -8.10
N ILE A 59 -16.90 -0.92 -8.37
CA ILE A 59 -16.64 -0.27 -9.65
C ILE A 59 -15.75 0.95 -9.38
N PHE A 60 -14.65 1.08 -10.10
CA PHE A 60 -13.76 2.24 -9.99
C PHE A 60 -13.07 2.55 -11.32
N SER A 61 -12.50 3.74 -11.42
CA SER A 61 -11.73 4.15 -12.59
C SER A 61 -10.23 4.04 -12.30
N LEU A 62 -9.49 3.49 -13.24
CA LEU A 62 -8.03 3.55 -13.23
C LEU A 62 -7.59 5.00 -13.50
N ASN A 63 -6.55 5.45 -12.80
CA ASN A 63 -5.89 6.70 -13.10
C ASN A 63 -5.22 6.63 -14.49
N GLU A 64 -4.69 7.75 -14.99
CA GLU A 64 -4.10 7.80 -16.35
C GLU A 64 -2.91 6.85 -16.51
N LYS A 65 -2.04 6.78 -15.50
CA LYS A 65 -0.88 5.89 -15.50
C LYS A 65 -1.30 4.42 -15.58
N ASN A 66 -2.17 3.99 -14.68
CA ASN A 66 -2.67 2.61 -14.62
C ASN A 66 -3.49 2.28 -15.86
N THR A 67 -4.30 3.21 -16.37
CA THR A 67 -5.03 3.01 -17.64
C THR A 67 -4.07 2.67 -18.78
N LYS A 68 -2.94 3.38 -18.88
CA LYS A 68 -1.93 3.17 -19.92
C LYS A 68 -1.19 1.84 -19.74
N LEU A 69 -0.85 1.47 -18.51
CA LEU A 69 -0.04 0.28 -18.21
C LEU A 69 -0.86 -1.01 -18.08
N PHE A 70 -2.18 -0.92 -17.91
CA PHE A 70 -3.04 -2.08 -17.67
C PHE A 70 -2.94 -3.20 -18.73
N PRO A 71 -2.86 -2.91 -20.05
CA PRO A 71 -2.69 -3.97 -21.04
C PRO A 71 -1.37 -4.76 -20.86
N ASP A 72 -0.28 -4.08 -20.51
CA ASP A 72 1.02 -4.74 -20.27
C ASP A 72 0.99 -5.57 -18.98
N MET A 73 0.35 -5.05 -17.92
CA MET A 73 0.11 -5.76 -16.66
C MET A 73 -0.67 -7.07 -16.90
N LEU A 74 -1.79 -6.98 -17.63
CA LEU A 74 -2.61 -8.15 -17.97
C LEU A 74 -1.82 -9.17 -18.80
N LYS A 75 -1.12 -8.70 -19.84
CA LYS A 75 -0.31 -9.57 -20.70
C LYS A 75 0.78 -10.33 -19.92
N LEU A 76 1.46 -9.66 -19.00
CA LEU A 76 2.51 -10.28 -18.17
C LEU A 76 1.96 -11.25 -17.13
N SER A 77 0.70 -11.07 -16.71
CA SER A 77 0.05 -11.99 -15.78
C SER A 77 -0.31 -13.34 -16.41
N HIS A 78 -0.34 -13.43 -17.74
CA HIS A 78 -0.85 -14.58 -18.50
C HIS A 78 -2.33 -14.93 -18.21
N ILE A 79 -3.10 -13.98 -17.66
CA ILE A 79 -4.55 -14.10 -17.43
C ILE A 79 -5.27 -13.38 -18.57
N GLU A 80 -6.24 -14.05 -19.20
CA GLU A 80 -7.01 -13.48 -20.31
C GLU A 80 -8.11 -12.53 -19.82
N GLU A 81 -8.77 -12.88 -18.69
CA GLU A 81 -9.90 -12.12 -18.17
C GLU A 81 -9.46 -11.04 -17.17
N GLU A 82 -9.78 -9.78 -17.49
CA GLU A 82 -9.42 -8.62 -16.65
C GLU A 82 -10.01 -8.68 -15.23
N GLY A 83 -11.23 -9.20 -15.11
CA GLY A 83 -11.91 -9.37 -13.84
C GLY A 83 -11.17 -10.34 -12.93
N VAL A 84 -10.67 -11.45 -13.49
CA VAL A 84 -9.86 -12.45 -12.78
C VAL A 84 -8.51 -11.87 -12.40
N PHE A 85 -7.83 -11.19 -13.31
CA PHE A 85 -6.54 -10.54 -13.03
C PHE A 85 -6.65 -9.57 -11.84
N LEU A 86 -7.65 -8.67 -11.88
CA LEU A 86 -7.88 -7.74 -10.79
C LEU A 86 -8.26 -8.46 -9.50
N LYS A 87 -9.14 -9.47 -9.55
CA LYS A 87 -9.50 -10.26 -8.37
C LYS A 87 -8.27 -10.87 -7.70
N ASN A 88 -7.38 -11.50 -8.47
CA ASN A 88 -6.14 -12.10 -7.98
C ASN A 88 -5.23 -11.05 -7.34
N LEU A 89 -5.11 -9.88 -7.97
CA LEU A 89 -4.29 -8.78 -7.47
C LEU A 89 -4.78 -8.28 -6.09
N PHE A 90 -6.09 -8.06 -5.93
CA PHE A 90 -6.66 -7.58 -4.67
C PHE A 90 -6.69 -8.66 -3.57
N ILE A 91 -6.86 -9.94 -3.93
CA ILE A 91 -6.71 -11.06 -2.98
C ILE A 91 -5.27 -11.16 -2.49
N THR A 92 -4.31 -11.04 -3.40
CA THR A 92 -2.88 -10.99 -3.06
C THR A 92 -2.64 -9.89 -2.04
N TYR A 93 -3.12 -8.68 -2.33
CA TYR A 93 -3.01 -7.55 -1.41
C TYR A 93 -3.63 -7.85 -0.04
N ALA A 94 -4.85 -8.35 0.01
CA ALA A 94 -5.57 -8.62 1.26
C ALA A 94 -4.87 -9.67 2.14
N ASN A 95 -4.19 -10.64 1.54
CA ASN A 95 -3.44 -11.68 2.24
C ASN A 95 -2.06 -11.22 2.76
N LEU A 96 -1.59 -10.02 2.40
CA LEU A 96 -0.33 -9.49 2.92
C LEU A 96 -0.50 -8.92 4.32
N HIS A 97 0.53 -9.07 5.16
CA HIS A 97 0.61 -8.43 6.48
C HIS A 97 0.45 -6.89 6.36
N PRO A 98 -0.21 -6.20 7.31
CA PRO A 98 -0.48 -4.75 7.22
C PRO A 98 0.76 -3.89 6.91
N SER A 99 1.91 -4.18 7.53
CA SER A 99 3.18 -3.50 7.23
C SER A 99 3.62 -3.63 5.76
N ILE A 100 3.36 -4.77 5.12
CA ILE A 100 3.71 -4.98 3.70
C ILE A 100 2.73 -4.23 2.81
N ARG A 101 1.43 -4.24 3.14
CA ARG A 101 0.43 -3.43 2.44
C ARG A 101 0.78 -1.95 2.50
N GLN A 102 1.14 -1.44 3.69
CA GLN A 102 1.60 -0.05 3.84
C GLN A 102 2.84 0.24 2.98
N LYS A 103 3.81 -0.68 2.93
CA LYS A 103 4.99 -0.52 2.08
C LYS A 103 4.64 -0.46 0.58
N ILE A 104 3.64 -1.22 0.13
CA ILE A 104 3.14 -1.14 -1.25
C ILE A 104 2.52 0.24 -1.52
N LEU A 105 1.64 0.71 -0.63
CA LEU A 105 0.93 1.98 -0.81
C LEU A 105 1.85 3.20 -0.76
N PHE A 106 2.89 3.15 0.08
CA PHE A 106 3.82 4.26 0.32
C PHE A 106 5.25 3.92 -0.16
N LYS A 107 5.38 3.20 -1.29
CA LYS A 107 6.64 2.63 -1.80
C LYS A 107 7.81 3.62 -1.80
N HIS A 108 7.61 4.83 -2.33
CA HIS A 108 8.67 5.84 -2.41
C HIS A 108 9.14 6.30 -1.03
N LEU A 109 8.21 6.54 -0.11
CA LEU A 109 8.52 6.93 1.28
C LEU A 109 9.32 5.84 1.99
N PHE A 110 8.89 4.57 1.87
CA PHE A 110 9.62 3.45 2.49
C PHE A 110 11.02 3.28 1.92
N ILE A 111 11.21 3.42 0.60
CA ILE A 111 12.54 3.36 -0.01
C ILE A 111 13.47 4.41 0.62
N GLN A 112 12.99 5.64 0.77
CA GLN A 112 13.77 6.73 1.36
C GLN A 112 14.09 6.46 2.84
N LEU A 113 13.10 6.03 3.63
CA LEU A 113 13.28 5.69 5.05
C LEU A 113 14.25 4.53 5.25
N GLU A 114 14.08 3.44 4.49
CA GLU A 114 14.96 2.26 4.56
C GLU A 114 16.40 2.62 4.22
N GLN A 115 16.61 3.45 3.20
CA GLN A 115 17.94 3.94 2.84
C GLN A 115 18.54 4.82 3.94
N ALA A 116 17.74 5.72 4.53
CA ALA A 116 18.19 6.60 5.60
C ALA A 116 18.60 5.81 6.85
N VAL A 117 17.77 4.84 7.27
CA VAL A 117 18.04 3.94 8.39
C VAL A 117 19.29 3.09 8.12
N LYS A 118 19.37 2.43 6.95
CA LYS A 118 20.50 1.56 6.59
C LYS A 118 21.84 2.32 6.60
N LYS A 119 21.83 3.57 6.12
CA LYS A 119 23.03 4.42 6.04
C LYS A 119 23.28 5.23 7.32
N LYS A 120 22.40 5.13 8.34
CA LYS A 120 22.38 6.00 9.52
C LYS A 120 22.46 7.49 9.13
N LYS A 121 21.82 7.85 8.02
CA LYS A 121 21.85 9.20 7.46
C LYS A 121 20.95 10.09 8.29
N LYS A 122 21.44 11.29 8.63
CA LYS A 122 20.60 12.35 9.17
C LYS A 122 19.69 12.88 8.06
N ILE A 123 18.38 12.89 8.31
CA ILE A 123 17.35 13.34 7.37
C ILE A 123 16.43 14.35 8.03
N LYS A 124 15.75 15.14 7.21
CA LYS A 124 14.65 15.99 7.67
C LYS A 124 13.33 15.36 7.28
N ILE A 125 12.43 15.19 8.23
CA ILE A 125 11.07 14.69 7.97
C ILE A 125 10.07 15.78 8.35
N TYR A 126 8.99 15.90 7.58
CA TYR A 126 7.85 16.70 7.98
C TYR A 126 6.76 15.76 8.49
N TYR A 127 6.40 15.96 9.75
CA TYR A 127 5.54 15.06 10.49
C TYR A 127 4.48 15.88 11.22
N GLN A 128 3.21 15.67 10.85
CA GLN A 128 2.06 16.36 11.43
C GLN A 128 2.26 17.88 11.52
N GLY A 129 2.66 18.51 10.41
CA GLY A 129 2.88 19.95 10.36
C GLY A 129 4.17 20.47 11.00
N THR A 130 5.06 19.59 11.48
CA THR A 130 6.33 19.99 12.12
C THR A 130 7.54 19.41 11.39
N LEU A 131 8.58 20.22 11.18
CA LEU A 131 9.85 19.76 10.61
C LEU A 131 10.77 19.20 11.70
N TRP A 132 11.21 17.96 11.52
CA TRP A 132 12.10 17.26 12.43
C TRP A 132 13.43 16.94 11.74
N GLU A 133 14.53 17.10 12.46
CA GLU A 133 15.84 16.60 12.04
C GLU A 133 16.22 15.38 12.88
N ILE A 134 16.30 14.21 12.22
CA ILE A 134 16.42 12.93 12.89
C ILE A 134 17.50 12.03 12.26
N VAL A 135 17.95 11.05 13.04
CA VAL A 135 18.69 9.88 12.53
C VAL A 135 17.84 8.65 12.77
N GLY A 136 17.43 7.99 11.68
CA GLY A 136 16.64 6.75 11.75
C GLY A 136 17.41 5.61 12.41
N ILE A 137 16.74 4.86 13.29
CA ILE A 137 17.29 3.71 14.00
C ILE A 137 16.75 2.41 13.39
N ALA A 138 15.43 2.29 13.28
CA ALA A 138 14.75 1.11 12.76
C ALA A 138 13.35 1.44 12.23
N LEU A 139 12.87 0.65 11.27
CA LEU A 139 11.44 0.56 10.94
C LEU A 139 10.87 -0.65 11.66
N GLU A 140 9.95 -0.39 12.59
CA GLU A 140 9.34 -1.40 13.45
C GLU A 140 7.84 -1.48 13.15
N ARG A 141 7.17 -2.46 13.76
CA ARG A 141 5.74 -2.73 13.56
C ARG A 141 5.03 -2.51 14.88
N ASP A 142 3.93 -1.78 14.83
CA ASP A 142 3.02 -1.67 15.95
C ASP A 142 2.27 -3.00 16.14
N ILE A 143 2.25 -3.54 17.37
CA ILE A 143 1.67 -4.85 17.66
C ILE A 143 0.14 -4.83 17.53
N SER A 144 -0.50 -3.69 17.83
CA SER A 144 -1.96 -3.58 17.83
C SER A 144 -2.54 -3.43 16.43
N THR A 145 -1.87 -2.65 15.57
CA THR A 145 -2.36 -2.33 14.22
C THR A 145 -1.64 -3.10 13.12
N GLY A 146 -0.44 -3.61 13.38
CA GLY A 146 0.42 -4.29 12.40
C GLY A 146 1.15 -3.35 11.42
N TYR A 147 0.88 -2.04 11.46
CA TYR A 147 1.50 -1.05 10.58
C TYR A 147 2.84 -0.55 11.13
N SER A 148 3.62 0.10 10.27
CA SER A 148 4.98 0.53 10.59
C SER A 148 5.07 1.90 11.22
N PHE A 149 6.00 2.02 12.18
CA PHE A 149 6.52 3.27 12.69
C PHE A 149 8.05 3.32 12.51
N LEU A 150 8.58 4.52 12.35
CA LEU A 150 10.01 4.81 12.34
C LEU A 150 10.46 5.13 13.76
N ARG A 151 11.33 4.29 14.33
CA ARG A 151 12.09 4.66 15.52
C ARG A 151 13.31 5.47 15.09
N ALA A 152 13.48 6.66 15.65
CA ALA A 152 14.56 7.58 15.30
C ALA A 152 14.99 8.40 16.52
N LYS A 153 16.13 9.08 16.42
CA LYS A 153 16.61 9.97 17.47
C LYS A 153 16.92 11.37 16.96
N THR A 154 16.68 12.35 17.81
CA THR A 154 17.28 13.68 17.72
C THR A 154 18.60 13.69 18.51
N LYS A 155 19.20 14.86 18.76
CA LYS A 155 20.39 14.96 19.62
C LYS A 155 20.12 14.47 21.05
N ASP A 156 18.90 14.68 21.54
CA ASP A 156 18.61 14.62 22.98
C ASP A 156 17.72 13.43 23.37
N LYS A 157 16.96 12.86 22.42
CA LYS A 157 15.93 11.85 22.73
C LYS A 157 15.59 10.95 21.55
N GLU A 158 15.10 9.74 21.84
CA GLU A 158 14.47 8.84 20.88
C GLU A 158 12.96 9.12 20.74
N TYR A 159 12.44 8.95 19.53
CA TYR A 159 11.06 9.16 19.14
C TYR A 159 10.58 8.02 18.26
N GLN A 160 9.27 7.81 18.25
CA GLN A 160 8.57 6.93 17.33
C GLN A 160 7.65 7.78 16.45
N PHE A 161 7.77 7.62 15.14
CA PHE A 161 6.96 8.32 14.15
C PHE A 161 6.15 7.32 13.36
N GLU A 162 4.83 7.30 13.52
CA GLU A 162 3.97 6.48 12.65
C GLU A 162 4.16 6.87 11.19
N VAL A 163 4.50 5.90 10.33
CA VAL A 163 4.92 6.21 8.95
C VAL A 163 3.80 6.91 8.15
N LYS A 164 2.53 6.61 8.45
CA LYS A 164 1.38 7.26 7.77
C LYS A 164 1.30 8.77 7.96
N TYR A 165 1.95 9.32 8.98
CA TYR A 165 1.95 10.76 9.26
C TYR A 165 3.25 11.45 8.82
N ILE A 166 4.17 10.74 8.17
CA ILE A 166 5.34 11.35 7.53
C ILE A 166 4.93 11.84 6.15
N GLU A 167 4.88 13.16 5.98
CA GLU A 167 4.34 13.81 4.79
C GLU A 167 5.42 13.93 3.68
N PHE A 168 6.65 14.28 4.05
CA PHE A 168 7.79 14.31 3.13
C PHE A 168 9.13 14.12 3.85
N ILE A 169 10.15 13.74 3.08
CA ILE A 169 11.55 13.67 3.50
C ILE A 169 12.37 14.61 2.62
N ALA A 170 13.16 15.48 3.24
CA ALA A 170 14.11 16.38 2.59
C ALA A 170 15.57 15.93 2.78
#